data_AF-A0A7Y5CP51-F1
#
_entry.id   AF-A0A7Y5CP51-F1
#
_cell.length_a   1.000
_cell.length_b   1.000
_cell.length_c   1.000
_cell.angle_alpha   90.00
_cell.angle_beta   90.00
_cell.angle_gamma   90.00
#
_symmetry.space_group_name_H-M   'P 1'
#
loop_
_entity.id
_entity.type
_entity.pdbx_description
1 polymer ?
#
loop_
_entity_poly.entity_id
_entity_poly.type
_entity_poly.pdbx_seq_one_letter_code
_entity_poly.pdbx_strand_id
1 'polypeptide(L)'
;MKRLGILLLPLAGCVTMLNVQDVIGLPPPANVQSRRAGQSLTISWQAGEETRVPDFSGYLLYVSSRSLAGTPLAELPTPIVIGRGFTAHTFTIGDSLPLFVQVRSRAGRNRLSLPSLPELVIKPAAP
;
A
#
# COMPACT_ATOMS: atom_id res chain seq x y z
N MET A 1 -4.63 36.58 -46.98
CA MET A 1 -4.76 35.14 -46.67
C MET A 1 -3.91 34.81 -45.44
N LYS A 2 -4.53 34.58 -44.27
CA LYS A 2 -3.88 34.10 -43.02
C LYS A 2 -4.96 34.04 -41.94
N ARG A 3 -5.33 32.86 -41.44
CA ARG A 3 -5.64 32.49 -40.03
C ARG A 3 -5.68 30.96 -39.97
N LEU A 4 -4.60 30.34 -39.49
CA LEU A 4 -4.43 29.81 -38.13
C LEU A 4 -5.34 28.60 -37.87
N GLY A 5 -4.87 27.43 -38.28
CA GLY A 5 -5.46 26.14 -37.90
C GLY A 5 -5.18 25.87 -36.43
N ILE A 6 -6.24 25.72 -35.64
CA ILE A 6 -6.18 25.29 -34.25
C ILE A 6 -5.80 23.81 -34.25
N LEU A 7 -4.58 23.52 -33.80
CA LEU A 7 -4.10 22.17 -33.53
C LEU A 7 -4.74 21.70 -32.21
N LEU A 8 -5.81 20.91 -32.29
CA LEU A 8 -6.36 20.16 -31.15
C LEU A 8 -5.37 19.04 -30.80
N LEU A 9 -4.57 19.24 -29.76
CA LEU A 9 -3.81 18.17 -29.10
C LEU A 9 -4.78 17.36 -28.22
N PRO A 10 -5.01 16.06 -28.48
CA PRO A 10 -5.68 15.21 -27.52
C PRO A 10 -4.73 14.97 -26.33
N LEU A 11 -5.13 15.44 -25.15
CA LEU A 11 -4.53 15.07 -23.88
C LEU A 11 -4.75 13.56 -23.66
N ALA A 12 -3.78 12.74 -24.05
CA ALA A 12 -3.76 11.34 -23.70
C ALA A 12 -3.53 11.20 -22.19
N GLY A 13 -4.61 11.10 -21.42
CA GLY A 13 -4.55 10.71 -20.03
C GLY A 13 -4.06 9.27 -19.95
N CYS A 14 -2.79 9.06 -19.59
CA CYS A 14 -2.26 7.73 -19.31
C CYS A 14 -2.95 7.17 -18.06
N VAL A 15 -4.02 6.40 -18.26
CA VAL A 15 -4.61 5.56 -17.20
C VAL A 15 -3.59 4.49 -16.86
N THR A 16 -2.86 4.69 -15.76
CA THR A 16 -1.91 3.70 -15.25
C THR A 16 -2.72 2.63 -14.52
N MET A 17 -3.00 1.51 -15.18
CA MET A 17 -3.78 0.42 -14.60
C MET A 17 -2.93 -0.35 -13.58
N LEU A 18 -3.34 -0.32 -12.30
CA LEU A 18 -2.80 -1.20 -11.26
C LEU A 18 -3.28 -2.63 -11.49
N ASN A 19 -2.36 -3.59 -11.38
CA ASN A 19 -2.61 -5.02 -11.57
C ASN A 19 -2.34 -5.76 -10.25
N VAL A 20 -3.40 -6.36 -9.68
CA VAL A 20 -3.29 -7.22 -8.49
C VAL A 20 -2.90 -8.62 -8.94
N GLN A 21 -1.76 -9.08 -8.46
CA GLN A 21 -1.26 -10.43 -8.65
C GLN A 21 -1.74 -11.33 -7.52
N ASP A 22 -1.98 -12.59 -7.86
CA ASP A 22 -2.22 -13.63 -6.88
C ASP A 22 -0.95 -13.95 -6.07
N VAL A 23 -1.09 -14.88 -5.11
CA VAL A 23 -0.02 -15.28 -4.20
C VAL A 23 1.19 -15.89 -4.93
N ILE A 24 0.98 -16.56 -6.06
CA ILE A 24 2.04 -17.23 -6.82
C ILE A 24 2.82 -16.19 -7.62
N GLY A 25 2.12 -15.22 -8.23
CA GLY A 25 2.71 -14.17 -9.06
C GLY A 25 3.47 -13.10 -8.25
N LEU A 26 2.94 -12.71 -7.09
CA LEU A 26 3.63 -11.82 -6.14
C LEU A 26 3.10 -12.06 -4.71
N PRO A 27 3.84 -12.79 -3.87
CA PRO A 27 3.41 -13.11 -2.51
C PRO A 27 3.10 -11.85 -1.67
N PRO A 28 1.99 -11.84 -0.90
CA PRO A 28 1.72 -10.79 0.06
C PRO A 28 2.66 -10.88 1.27
N PRO A 29 2.91 -9.77 1.98
CA PRO A 29 3.69 -9.78 3.22
C PRO A 29 3.01 -10.65 4.28
N ALA A 30 3.82 -11.44 5.00
CA ALA A 30 3.36 -12.34 6.05
C ALA A 30 3.73 -11.83 7.45
N ASN A 31 3.12 -12.42 8.48
CA ASN A 31 3.41 -12.13 9.89
C ASN A 31 3.39 -10.62 10.21
N VAL A 32 2.39 -9.91 9.68
CA VAL A 32 2.23 -8.47 9.93
C VAL A 32 1.83 -8.26 11.38
N GLN A 33 2.56 -7.40 12.06
CA GLN A 33 2.42 -7.10 13.48
C GLN A 33 2.46 -5.60 13.72
N SER A 34 1.93 -5.18 14.87
CA SER A 34 2.11 -3.82 15.37
C SER A 34 2.74 -3.81 16.76
N ARG A 35 3.51 -2.76 17.03
CA ARG A 35 4.00 -2.43 18.35
C ARG A 35 3.75 -0.94 18.60
N ARG A 36 3.07 -0.62 19.70
CA ARG A 36 2.82 0.75 20.12
C ARG A 36 3.75 1.15 21.27
N ALA A 37 4.32 2.35 21.20
CA ALA A 37 5.08 2.97 22.28
C ALA A 37 4.64 4.44 22.39
N GLY A 38 3.75 4.74 23.34
CA GLY A 38 3.10 6.04 23.45
C GLY A 38 2.26 6.38 22.22
N GLN A 39 2.59 7.49 21.55
CA GLN A 39 1.99 7.91 20.29
C GLN A 39 2.68 7.31 19.06
N SER A 40 3.79 6.58 19.21
CA SER A 40 4.45 5.93 18.07
C SER A 40 3.88 4.53 17.83
N LEU A 41 3.57 4.23 16.58
CA LEU A 41 3.17 2.90 16.11
C LEU A 41 4.17 2.40 15.09
N THR A 42 4.77 1.26 15.38
CA THR A 42 5.58 0.52 14.42
C THR A 42 4.75 -0.62 13.85
N ILE A 43 4.62 -0.66 12.52
CA ILE A 43 4.09 -1.81 11.78
C ILE A 43 5.29 -2.56 11.22
N SER A 44 5.35 -3.88 11.42
CA SER A 44 6.43 -4.73 10.92
C SER A 44 5.85 -5.98 10.26
N TRP A 45 6.57 -6.56 9.32
CA TRP A 45 6.20 -7.79 8.63
C TRP A 45 7.43 -8.63 8.32
N GLN A 46 7.22 -9.85 7.87
CA GLN A 46 8.28 -10.73 7.39
C GLN A 46 8.44 -10.55 5.87
N ALA A 47 9.68 -10.34 5.42
CA ALA A 47 10.02 -10.47 4.01
C ALA A 47 9.94 -11.93 3.57
N GLY A 48 9.32 -12.18 2.42
CA GLY A 48 9.17 -13.51 1.83
C GLY A 48 9.82 -13.65 0.46
N GLU A 49 9.29 -14.60 -0.31
CA GLU A 49 9.75 -14.95 -1.65
C GLU A 49 9.55 -13.81 -2.67
N GLU A 50 8.71 -12.81 -2.38
CA GLU A 50 8.55 -11.62 -3.21
C GLU A 50 9.88 -10.88 -3.42
N THR A 51 10.80 -10.97 -2.46
CA THR A 51 12.11 -10.32 -2.54
C THR A 51 13.03 -10.90 -3.62
N ARG A 52 12.71 -12.10 -4.12
CA ARG A 52 13.40 -12.78 -5.23
C ARG A 52 12.84 -12.38 -6.61
N VAL A 53 11.69 -11.70 -6.65
CA VAL A 53 11.13 -11.19 -7.91
C VAL A 53 12.07 -10.09 -8.45
N PRO A 54 12.54 -10.18 -9.71
CA PRO A 54 13.63 -9.32 -10.23
C PRO A 54 13.39 -7.81 -10.11
N ASP A 55 12.14 -7.36 -10.26
CA ASP A 55 11.72 -5.96 -10.19
C ASP A 55 10.93 -5.64 -8.91
N PHE A 56 11.10 -6.43 -7.86
CA PHE A 56 10.54 -6.13 -6.55
C PHE A 56 11.03 -4.76 -6.06
N SER A 57 10.09 -3.86 -5.79
CA SER A 57 10.35 -2.44 -5.51
C SER A 57 9.99 -2.02 -4.08
N GLY A 58 9.56 -2.96 -3.25
CA GLY A 58 9.25 -2.76 -1.83
C GLY A 58 7.78 -3.00 -1.51
N TYR A 59 7.24 -2.21 -0.59
CA TYR A 59 5.92 -2.42 0.00
C TYR A 59 5.07 -1.14 -0.03
N LEU A 60 3.75 -1.33 0.02
CA LEU A 60 2.77 -0.28 0.23
C LEU A 60 2.04 -0.55 1.54
N LEU A 61 2.06 0.42 2.44
CA LEU A 61 1.35 0.39 3.71
C LEU A 61 0.12 1.30 3.63
N TYR A 62 -1.06 0.70 3.77
CA TYR A 62 -2.33 1.40 3.79
C TYR A 62 -2.82 1.52 5.22
N VAL A 63 -3.26 2.72 5.62
CA VAL A 63 -3.76 3.02 6.96
C VAL A 63 -5.08 3.78 6.81
N SER A 64 -6.11 3.36 7.54
CA SER A 64 -7.47 3.92 7.45
C SER A 64 -8.19 3.86 8.79
N SER A 65 -9.16 4.75 9.01
CA SER A 65 -10.10 4.69 10.15
C SER A 65 -11.28 3.75 9.91
N ARG A 66 -11.35 3.13 8.74
CA ARG A 66 -12.34 2.12 8.34
C ARG A 66 -11.64 0.88 7.82
N SER A 67 -12.28 -0.28 7.97
CA SER A 67 -11.77 -1.54 7.41
C SER A 67 -11.45 -1.38 5.93
N LEU A 68 -10.32 -1.94 5.53
CA LEU A 68 -9.85 -2.00 4.15
C LEU A 68 -10.16 -3.37 3.53
N ALA A 69 -10.78 -4.28 4.29
CA ALA A 69 -11.16 -5.60 3.82
C ALA A 69 -12.24 -5.48 2.74
N GLY A 70 -11.94 -5.99 1.54
CA GLY A 70 -12.85 -5.91 0.39
C GLY A 70 -12.94 -4.54 -0.27
N THR A 71 -12.24 -3.52 0.22
CA THR A 71 -12.22 -2.18 -0.41
C THR A 71 -11.56 -2.25 -1.80
N PRO A 72 -12.21 -1.70 -2.85
CA PRO A 72 -11.60 -1.62 -4.17
C PRO A 72 -10.29 -0.84 -4.15
N LEU A 73 -9.29 -1.23 -4.96
CA LEU A 73 -7.99 -0.55 -5.01
C LEU A 73 -8.09 0.96 -5.28
N ALA A 74 -9.03 1.38 -6.12
CA ALA A 74 -9.23 2.79 -6.48
C ALA A 74 -9.77 3.64 -5.32
N GLU A 75 -10.32 3.00 -4.29
CA GLU A 75 -10.91 3.64 -3.11
C GLU A 75 -10.00 3.52 -1.88
N LEU A 76 -8.86 2.81 -2.00
CA LEU A 76 -7.88 2.74 -0.92
C LEU A 76 -7.28 4.13 -0.65
N PRO A 77 -6.93 4.43 0.61
CA PRO A 77 -6.22 5.66 0.93
C PRO A 77 -4.87 5.69 0.22
N THR A 78 -4.29 6.88 0.09
CA THR A 78 -2.92 7.02 -0.43
C THR A 78 -1.96 6.21 0.44
N PRO A 79 -1.22 5.24 -0.13
CA PRO A 79 -0.33 4.40 0.66
C PRO A 79 0.93 5.16 1.06
N ILE A 80 1.51 4.72 2.17
CA ILE A 80 2.89 5.01 2.49
C ILE A 80 3.77 4.06 1.67
N VAL A 81 4.65 4.61 0.84
CA VAL A 81 5.56 3.84 -0.01
C VAL A 81 6.82 3.50 0.76
N ILE A 82 7.15 2.20 0.80
CA ILE A 82 8.27 1.67 1.59
C ILE A 82 9.23 0.98 0.63
N GLY A 83 10.49 1.40 0.64
CA GLY A 83 11.51 0.88 -0.26
C GLY A 83 11.85 -0.59 -0.02
N ARG A 84 12.51 -1.20 -1.00
CA ARG A 84 13.11 -2.54 -0.83
C ARG A 84 14.09 -2.55 0.35
N GLY A 85 14.13 -3.67 1.08
CA GLY A 85 15.04 -3.88 2.21
C GLY A 85 14.49 -3.43 3.56
N PHE A 86 13.35 -2.76 3.59
CA PHE A 86 12.66 -2.38 4.82
C PHE A 86 11.45 -3.28 5.06
N THR A 87 11.34 -3.80 6.28
CA THR A 87 10.24 -4.67 6.72
C THR A 87 9.48 -4.10 7.91
N ALA A 88 9.69 -2.81 8.19
CA ALA A 88 8.97 -2.09 9.23
C ALA A 88 8.85 -0.61 8.88
N HIS A 89 7.81 0.04 9.40
CA HIS A 89 7.61 1.47 9.33
C HIS A 89 6.99 2.00 10.62
N THR A 90 7.49 3.14 11.08
CA THR A 90 7.00 3.80 12.29
C THR A 90 6.37 5.13 11.94
N PHE A 91 5.17 5.38 12.47
CA PHE A 91 4.47 6.65 12.33
C PHE A 91 3.77 7.03 13.63
N THR A 92 3.43 8.31 13.76
CA THR A 92 2.70 8.83 14.93
C THR A 92 1.20 8.58 14.76
N ILE A 93 0.57 8.00 15.76
CA ILE A 93 -0.88 7.84 15.86
C ILE A 93 -1.46 9.10 16.51
N GLY A 94 -2.44 9.71 15.85
CA GLY A 94 -3.33 10.70 16.48
C GLY A 94 -4.51 10.05 17.21
N ASP A 95 -5.57 10.82 17.41
CA ASP A 95 -6.78 10.37 18.13
C ASP A 95 -7.73 9.51 17.28
N SER A 96 -7.40 9.29 16.01
CA SER A 96 -8.23 8.56 15.05
C SER A 96 -8.12 7.04 15.20
N LEU A 97 -8.52 6.51 16.36
CA LEU A 97 -8.58 5.07 16.62
C LEU A 97 -10.03 4.56 16.58
N PRO A 98 -10.29 3.32 16.11
CA PRO A 98 -9.31 2.33 15.66
C PRO A 98 -8.72 2.65 14.28
N LEU A 99 -7.51 2.14 14.02
CA LEU A 99 -6.92 2.12 12.69
C LEU A 99 -6.93 0.71 12.11
N PHE A 100 -7.15 0.62 10.81
CA PHE A 100 -7.09 -0.60 10.00
C PHE A 100 -5.90 -0.49 9.07
N VAL A 101 -5.06 -1.52 9.07
CA VAL A 101 -3.77 -1.51 8.38
C VAL A 101 -3.64 -2.73 7.49
N GLN A 102 -3.21 -2.50 6.25
CA GLN A 102 -2.85 -3.53 5.30
C GLN A 102 -1.49 -3.24 4.67
N VAL A 103 -0.72 -4.29 4.40
CA VAL A 103 0.54 -4.20 3.67
C VAL A 103 0.42 -4.99 2.37
N ARG A 104 0.95 -4.45 1.27
CA ARG A 104 1.05 -5.13 -0.02
C ARG A 104 2.48 -5.08 -0.54
N SER A 105 2.93 -6.15 -1.16
CA SER A 105 4.16 -6.19 -1.94
C SER A 105 3.96 -5.41 -3.24
N ARG A 106 5.01 -4.74 -3.71
CA ARG A 106 5.01 -3.97 -4.95
C ARG A 106 6.18 -4.41 -5.82
N ALA A 107 5.90 -4.67 -7.10
CA ALA A 107 6.90 -4.99 -8.10
C ALA A 107 6.65 -4.17 -9.38
N GLY A 108 7.72 -3.67 -10.00
CA GLY A 108 7.64 -2.78 -11.14
C GLY A 108 6.80 -1.54 -10.84
N ARG A 109 6.14 -0.98 -11.88
CA ARG A 109 5.32 0.25 -11.74
C ARG A 109 3.91 -0.02 -11.23
N ASN A 110 3.31 -1.15 -11.62
CA ASN A 110 1.86 -1.34 -11.48
C ASN A 110 1.46 -2.66 -10.83
N ARG A 111 2.38 -3.52 -10.38
CA ARG A 111 2.02 -4.82 -9.83
C ARG A 111 2.00 -4.78 -8.32
N LEU A 112 0.88 -5.23 -7.76
CA LEU A 112 0.63 -5.29 -6.32
C LEU A 112 0.24 -6.72 -5.95
N SER A 113 0.65 -7.19 -4.78
CA SER A 113 0.12 -8.44 -4.24
C SER A 113 -1.33 -8.26 -3.77
N LEU A 114 -1.96 -9.38 -3.42
CA LEU A 114 -3.04 -9.40 -2.44
C LEU A 114 -2.65 -8.68 -1.13
N PRO A 115 -3.62 -8.21 -0.33
CA PRO A 115 -3.30 -7.63 0.98
C PRO A 115 -2.78 -8.69 1.95
N SER A 116 -1.94 -8.26 2.89
CA SER A 116 -1.58 -9.07 4.05
C SER A 116 -2.82 -9.50 4.83
N LEU A 117 -2.84 -10.75 5.29
CA LEU A 117 -3.91 -11.30 6.11
C LEU A 117 -3.38 -11.80 7.47
N PRO A 118 -4.16 -11.68 8.55
CA PRO A 118 -5.42 -10.93 8.64
C PRO A 118 -5.21 -9.41 8.52
N GLU A 119 -6.29 -8.65 8.30
CA GLU A 119 -6.24 -7.21 8.45
C GLU A 119 -5.88 -6.84 9.89
N LEU A 120 -4.91 -5.94 10.03
CA LEU A 120 -4.43 -5.53 11.34
C LEU A 120 -5.31 -4.40 11.88
N VAL A 121 -5.90 -4.61 13.06
CA VAL A 121 -6.78 -3.63 13.72
C VAL A 121 -6.09 -3.07 14.97
N ILE A 122 -5.77 -1.78 14.94
CA ILE A 122 -5.13 -1.06 16.04
C ILE A 122 -6.22 -0.38 16.85
N LYS A 123 -6.39 -0.80 18.10
CA LYS A 123 -7.41 -0.26 19.01
C LYS A 123 -6.84 0.88 19.87
N PRO A 124 -7.71 1.71 20.47
CA PRO A 124 -7.34 2.54 21.61
C PRO A 124 -6.59 1.74 22.67
N ALA A 125 -5.64 2.38 23.36
CA ALA A 125 -5.07 1.77 24.56
C ALA A 125 -6.20 1.58 25.57
N ALA A 126 -6.22 0.44 26.27
CA ALA A 126 -7.11 0.28 27.40
C ALA A 126 -6.76 1.37 28.45
N PRO A 127 -7.78 1.96 29.11
CA PRO A 127 -7.54 2.90 30.20
C PRO A 127 -6.76 2.26 31.36
#